data_AF-A0A7V2L7S8-F1
#
_entry.id   AF-A0A7V2L7S8-F1
#
_cell.length_a   1.000
_cell.length_b   1.000
_cell.length_c   1.000
_cell.angle_alpha   90.00
_cell.angle_beta   90.00
_cell.angle_gamma   90.00
#
_symmetry.space_group_name_H-M   'P 1'
#
loop_
_entity.id
_entity.type
_entity.pdbx_description
1 polymer ?
#
loop_
_entity_poly.entity_id
_entity_poly.type
_entity_poly.pdbx_seq_one_letter_code
_entity_poly.pdbx_strand_id
1 'polypeptide(L)'
;MPDPYREMESNGDSDSESDELQASPVSEKIEDLVKQKLQEHSDLRDVVIDFGTSLDGSLEIWIDSERYLNVEDIPDERIRKAIGEAVEDFNA
;
A
#
# COMPACT_ATOMS: atom_id res chain seq x y z
N MET A 1 -4.77 48.15 26.09
CA MET A 1 -4.46 46.80 26.61
C MET A 1 -4.60 45.85 25.45
N PRO A 2 -3.51 45.32 24.87
CA PRO A 2 -3.59 44.28 23.85
C PRO A 2 -3.81 42.90 24.49
N ASP A 3 -4.57 42.07 23.77
CA ASP A 3 -5.01 40.71 24.13
C ASP A 3 -3.83 39.72 24.28
N PRO A 4 -3.80 38.87 25.32
CA PRO A 4 -2.68 37.96 25.58
C PRO A 4 -2.74 36.60 24.86
N TYR A 5 -3.73 36.34 24.01
CA TYR A 5 -3.86 35.05 23.30
C TYR A 5 -3.41 35.16 21.85
N ARG A 6 -2.09 35.21 21.71
CA ARG A 6 -1.30 35.12 20.49
C ARG A 6 -1.14 33.65 20.07
N GLU A 7 -1.27 33.41 18.75
CA GLU A 7 -0.82 32.22 18.01
C GLU A 7 -1.29 30.85 18.51
N MET A 8 -2.42 30.37 17.98
CA MET A 8 -2.50 28.97 17.58
C MET A 8 -2.40 28.94 16.05
N GLU A 9 -1.16 28.96 15.55
CA GLU A 9 -0.87 28.42 14.22
C GLU A 9 -1.02 26.90 14.32
N SER A 10 -2.25 26.42 14.14
CA SER A 10 -2.49 25.02 13.86
C SER A 10 -2.08 24.77 12.41
N ASN A 11 -0.80 24.41 12.22
CA ASN A 11 -0.36 23.65 11.06
C ASN A 11 -1.07 22.29 11.13
N GLY A 12 -2.30 22.27 10.60
CA GLY A 12 -3.05 21.07 10.35
C GLY A 12 -2.79 20.65 8.91
N ASP A 13 -1.57 20.18 8.63
CA ASP A 13 -1.35 19.25 7.53
C ASP A 13 -2.07 17.95 7.94
N SER A 14 -3.38 17.92 7.73
CA SER A 14 -4.12 16.66 7.63
C SER A 14 -3.79 16.06 6.27
N ASP A 15 -2.58 15.53 6.15
CA ASP A 15 -2.34 14.49 5.17
C ASP A 15 -3.27 13.33 5.55
N SER A 16 -4.20 13.07 4.64
CA SER A 16 -5.29 12.13 4.84
C SER A 16 -4.76 10.71 4.58
N GLU A 17 -3.78 10.26 5.35
CA GLU A 17 -3.24 8.89 5.33
C GLU A 17 -4.08 7.94 6.22
N SER A 18 -5.35 8.27 6.46
CA SER A 18 -6.19 7.57 7.46
C SER A 18 -6.94 6.34 6.93
N ASP A 19 -6.54 5.79 5.77
CA ASP A 19 -7.05 4.50 5.28
C ASP A 19 -5.96 3.57 4.76
N GLU A 20 -4.68 3.96 4.85
CA GLU A 20 -3.58 3.03 4.56
C GLU A 20 -3.51 2.04 5.72
N LEU A 21 -3.73 0.75 5.43
CA LEU A 21 -3.46 -0.31 6.39
C LEU A 21 -2.02 -0.12 6.86
N GLN A 22 -1.78 -0.20 8.18
CA GLN A 22 -0.47 0.06 8.76
C GLN A 22 0.56 -0.96 8.22
N ALA A 23 1.13 -0.64 7.07
CA ALA A 23 2.07 -1.43 6.33
C ALA A 23 3.44 -1.27 6.98
N SER A 24 4.26 -2.32 6.93
CA SER A 24 5.68 -2.13 7.22
C SER A 24 6.32 -1.34 6.06
N PRO A 25 7.43 -0.60 6.28
CA PRO A 25 8.14 0.08 5.20
C PRO A 25 8.60 -0.85 4.07
N VAL A 26 8.76 -2.15 4.38
CA VAL A 26 9.08 -3.18 3.40
C VAL A 26 7.86 -3.51 2.54
N SER A 27 6.67 -3.61 3.17
CA SER A 27 5.40 -3.86 2.50
C SER A 27 5.07 -2.73 1.53
N GLU A 28 5.18 -1.47 1.96
CA GLU A 28 4.97 -0.30 1.10
C GLU A 28 5.92 -0.31 -0.10
N LYS A 29 7.19 -0.67 0.12
CA LYS A 29 8.17 -0.69 -0.98
C LYS A 29 7.87 -1.78 -2.01
N ILE A 30 7.42 -2.95 -1.56
CA ILE A 30 7.01 -4.04 -2.45
C ILE A 30 5.75 -3.63 -3.20
N GLU A 31 4.78 -3.02 -2.53
CA GLU A 31 3.56 -2.51 -3.15
C GLU A 31 3.85 -1.52 -4.30
N ASP A 32 4.73 -0.55 -4.08
CA ASP A 32 5.18 0.38 -5.12
C ASP A 32 5.72 -0.34 -6.36
N LEU A 33 6.57 -1.35 -6.15
CA LEU A 33 7.14 -2.15 -7.23
C LEU A 33 6.07 -2.95 -7.98
N VAL A 34 5.08 -3.49 -7.26
CA VAL A 34 3.96 -4.19 -7.88
C VAL A 34 3.12 -3.23 -8.71
N LYS A 35 2.75 -2.07 -8.16
CA LYS A 35 2.02 -1.02 -8.87
C LYS A 35 2.74 -0.62 -10.15
N GLN A 36 4.07 -0.44 -10.09
CA GLN A 36 4.89 -0.12 -11.27
C GLN A 36 4.80 -1.22 -12.34
N LYS A 37 4.90 -2.50 -11.96
CA LYS A 37 4.80 -3.63 -12.91
C LYS A 37 3.40 -3.75 -13.52
N LEU A 38 2.35 -3.52 -12.72
CA LEU A 38 0.97 -3.55 -13.22
C LEU A 38 0.67 -2.44 -14.23
N GLN A 39 1.40 -1.31 -14.20
CA GLN A 39 1.23 -0.25 -15.22
C GLN A 39 1.57 -0.69 -16.65
N GLU A 40 2.36 -1.76 -16.81
CA GLU A 40 2.67 -2.38 -18.10
C GLU A 40 1.48 -3.15 -18.69
N HIS A 41 0.53 -3.54 -17.85
CA HIS A 41 -0.70 -4.23 -18.21
C HIS A 41 -1.86 -3.24 -18.26
N SER A 42 -2.21 -2.77 -19.47
CA SER A 42 -3.25 -1.76 -19.67
C SER A 42 -4.62 -2.10 -19.06
N ASP A 43 -4.94 -3.38 -18.92
CA ASP A 43 -6.20 -3.88 -18.35
C ASP A 43 -6.17 -4.07 -16.82
N LEU A 44 -5.01 -3.91 -16.19
CA LEU A 44 -4.83 -3.98 -14.73
C LEU A 44 -4.59 -2.61 -14.10
N ARG A 45 -4.66 -1.52 -14.89
CA ARG A 45 -4.39 -0.16 -14.42
C ARG A 45 -5.39 0.36 -13.40
N ASP A 46 -6.61 -0.14 -13.46
CA ASP A 46 -7.69 0.23 -12.54
C ASP A 46 -7.75 -0.69 -11.31
N VAL A 47 -6.92 -1.73 -11.24
CA VAL A 47 -6.85 -2.62 -10.08
C VAL A 47 -6.18 -1.88 -8.94
N VAL A 48 -6.87 -1.78 -7.81
CA VAL A 48 -6.32 -1.21 -6.58
C VAL A 48 -5.61 -2.34 -5.83
N ILE A 49 -4.32 -2.18 -5.57
CA ILE A 49 -3.54 -3.12 -4.76
C ILE A 49 -2.90 -2.41 -3.57
N ASP A 50 -2.97 -3.05 -2.41
CA ASP A 50 -2.44 -2.55 -1.13
C ASP A 50 -1.87 -3.72 -0.30
N PHE A 51 -0.77 -3.48 0.41
CA PHE A 51 -0.06 -4.46 1.24
C PHE A 51 -0.10 -4.04 2.71
N GLY A 52 -1.00 -4.67 3.48
CA GLY A 52 -1.08 -4.49 4.92
C GLY A 52 -0.15 -5.42 5.71
N THR A 53 0.10 -5.07 6.97
CA THR A 53 0.64 -6.00 7.97
C THR A 53 -0.39 -6.23 9.05
N SER A 54 -0.82 -7.48 9.24
CA SER A 54 -1.83 -7.83 10.23
C SER A 54 -1.28 -7.71 11.66
N LEU A 55 -2.19 -7.78 12.65
CA LEU A 55 -1.84 -7.67 14.07
C LEU A 55 -0.89 -8.76 14.56
N ASP A 56 -0.89 -9.93 13.92
CA ASP A 56 0.05 -11.02 14.22
C ASP A 56 1.40 -10.88 13.50
N GLY A 57 1.56 -9.84 12.66
CA GLY A 57 2.75 -9.58 11.86
C GLY A 57 2.76 -10.30 10.50
N SER A 58 1.68 -11.00 10.15
CA SER A 58 1.51 -11.59 8.81
C SER A 58 1.25 -10.52 7.74
N LEU A 59 1.59 -10.86 6.48
CA LEU A 59 1.29 -10.01 5.33
C LEU A 59 -0.17 -10.16 4.93
N GLU A 60 -0.84 -9.05 4.65
CA GLU A 60 -2.16 -9.01 4.03
C GLU A 60 -2.04 -8.36 2.66
N ILE A 61 -2.62 -8.99 1.64
CA ILE A 61 -2.64 -8.48 0.28
C ILE A 61 -4.07 -8.14 -0.05
N TRP A 62 -4.33 -6.89 -0.41
CA TRP A 62 -5.65 -6.42 -0.79
C TRP A 62 -5.68 -6.12 -2.27
N ILE A 63 -6.66 -6.70 -2.96
CA ILE A 63 -6.92 -6.45 -4.38
C ILE A 63 -8.38 -6.00 -4.48
N ASP A 64 -8.56 -4.74 -4.87
CA ASP A 64 -9.84 -4.03 -4.83
C ASP A 64 -10.52 -4.12 -3.46
N SER A 65 -11.48 -5.03 -3.29
CA SER A 65 -12.22 -5.24 -2.04
C SER A 65 -11.97 -6.62 -1.42
N GLU A 66 -11.06 -7.41 -1.99
CA GLU A 66 -10.78 -8.77 -1.55
C GLU A 66 -9.41 -8.86 -0.88
N ARG A 67 -9.39 -9.48 0.31
CA ARG A 67 -8.17 -9.73 1.07
C ARG A 67 -7.68 -11.15 0.87
N TYR A 68 -6.37 -11.27 0.63
CA TYR A 68 -5.62 -12.49 0.47
C TYR A 68 -4.50 -12.55 1.52
N LEU A 69 -4.26 -13.74 2.08
CA LEU A 69 -3.15 -13.99 3.00
C LEU A 69 -1.96 -14.68 2.33
N ASN A 70 -2.20 -15.27 1.16
CA ASN A 70 -1.16 -15.90 0.35
C ASN A 70 -1.27 -15.40 -1.09
N VAL A 71 -0.12 -15.22 -1.74
CA VAL A 71 -0.07 -14.84 -3.16
C VAL A 71 -0.74 -15.90 -4.04
N GLU A 72 -0.65 -17.18 -3.68
CA GLU A 72 -1.23 -18.29 -4.44
C GLU A 72 -2.77 -18.26 -4.50
N ASP A 73 -3.41 -17.58 -3.55
CA ASP A 73 -4.88 -17.49 -3.47
C ASP A 73 -5.45 -16.43 -4.43
N ILE A 74 -4.62 -15.51 -4.91
CA ILE A 74 -5.03 -14.44 -5.84
C ILE A 74 -5.40 -15.07 -7.18
N PRO A 75 -6.58 -14.81 -7.77
CA PRO A 75 -7.03 -15.49 -8.99
C PRO A 75 -6.24 -15.09 -10.25
N ASP A 76 -5.88 -13.81 -10.40
CA ASP A 76 -5.17 -13.32 -11.58
C ASP A 76 -3.68 -13.68 -11.53
N GLU A 77 -3.25 -14.52 -12.46
CA GLU A 77 -1.85 -14.99 -12.53
C GLU A 77 -0.84 -13.87 -12.79
N ARG A 78 -1.27 -12.80 -13.43
CA ARG A 78 -0.42 -11.66 -13.78
C ARG A 78 -0.14 -10.83 -12.55
N ILE A 79 -1.14 -10.66 -11.68
CA ILE A 79 -0.95 -10.04 -10.36
C ILE A 79 0.01 -10.91 -9.54
N ARG A 80 -0.19 -12.22 -9.46
CA ARG A 80 0.74 -13.12 -8.75
C ARG A 80 2.18 -12.98 -9.25
N LYS A 81 2.36 -12.94 -10.57
CA LYS A 81 3.68 -12.76 -11.21
C LYS A 81 4.29 -11.40 -10.88
N ALA A 82 3.52 -10.33 -10.95
CA ALA A 82 3.98 -8.98 -10.60
C ALA A 82 4.45 -8.90 -9.14
N ILE A 83 3.73 -9.54 -8.22
CA ILE A 83 4.13 -9.64 -6.81
C ILE A 83 5.45 -10.41 -6.65
N GLY A 84 5.56 -11.58 -7.29
CA GLY A 84 6.79 -12.37 -7.25
C GLY A 84 8.01 -11.59 -7.75
N GLU A 85 7.88 -10.96 -8.92
CA GLU A 85 8.96 -10.15 -9.49
C GLU A 85 9.29 -8.93 -8.63
N ALA A 86 8.31 -8.29 -7.98
CA ALA A 86 8.56 -7.16 -7.08
C ALA A 86 9.36 -7.59 -5.84
N VAL A 87 9.06 -8.77 -5.29
CA VAL A 87 9.82 -9.35 -4.17
C VAL A 87 11.24 -9.72 -4.62
N GLU A 88 11.41 -10.29 -5.82
CA GLU A 88 12.73 -10.56 -6.38
C GLU A 88 13.55 -9.27 -6.55
N ASP A 89 12.95 -8.23 -7.14
CA ASP A 89 13.60 -6.93 -7.35
C ASP A 89 13.98 -6.24 -6.03
N PHE A 90 13.17 -6.39 -4.98
CA PHE A 90 13.47 -5.86 -3.66
C PHE A 90 14.67 -6.55 -2.99
N ASN A 91 14.87 -7.84 -3.26
CA ASN A 91 15.94 -8.65 -2.66
C ASN A 91 17.26 -8.65 -3.46
N ALA A 92 17.28 -8.07 -4.67
CA ALA A 92 18.43 -8.01 -5.56
C ALA A 92 19.48 -6.98 -5.12
#